data_AF-A0AA95MDX0-F1
#
_entry.id   AF-A0AA95MDX0-F1
#
_cell.length_a   1.000
_cell.length_b   1.000
_cell.length_c   1.000
_cell.angle_alpha   90.00
_cell.angle_beta   90.00
_cell.angle_gamma   90.00
#
_symmetry.space_group_name_H-M   'P 1'
#
loop_
_entity.id
_entity.type
_entity.pdbx_description
1 polymer ?
#
loop_
_entity_poly.entity_id
_entity_poly.type
_entity_poly.pdbx_seq_one_letter_code
_entity_poly.pdbx_strand_id
1 'polypeptide(L)'
;MEEEKETRSAPPRFNYKLIKIATVTLLFLAIFFFAGFFGLEATSSSKFCSSCHEMKPEYYTWKASTHSEVDCVNCHIEPGVKNLAEAKANGVKELYKKQTDTYLAPIQMPKDIPNSACESCHNMENREVTTSGDLIIPHDKHLAKDIECVQCHSGVAHGKIAERKVTFKSDYGKWDDSLGKSMMSDIKFTSPKMETCMECHEARQVTTECSACHTTSMYPKSHKKADFKDETHGSLAIKDLKSCNECHKYMSKKEIDIFNEKPASMQYLNTGTVKEDEINAKDYAKQNTYCKDCHSTRPASHKKGFGVSHGVLANKNTETCLTCHDYQNTGRTKNIIVTCNTCHPSNHSNRDWRITHPVNVERGRKVTEYCYTCHVKKNCTSCHKE
;
A
#
# COMPACT_ATOMS: atom_id res chain seq x y z
N MET A 1 97.52 39.46 -27.80
CA MET A 1 97.40 39.43 -26.34
C MET A 1 95.95 39.15 -26.05
N GLU A 2 95.73 38.05 -25.34
CA GLU A 2 94.48 37.29 -25.25
C GLU A 2 93.35 38.09 -24.57
N GLU A 3 92.13 37.98 -25.10
CA GLU A 3 90.93 38.44 -24.41
C GLU A 3 90.30 37.25 -23.67
N GLU A 4 90.14 37.43 -22.38
CA GLU A 4 89.89 36.44 -21.35
C GLU A 4 88.49 35.81 -21.50
N LYS A 5 88.42 34.49 -21.70
CA LYS A 5 87.15 33.75 -21.71
C LYS A 5 86.63 33.63 -20.28
N GLU A 6 85.63 34.45 -19.95
CA GLU A 6 84.88 34.36 -18.70
C GLU A 6 84.22 32.97 -18.58
N THR A 7 84.78 32.09 -17.74
CA THR A 7 84.26 30.73 -17.51
C THR A 7 83.17 30.77 -16.45
N ARG A 8 81.92 30.95 -16.87
CA ARG A 8 80.76 30.84 -15.96
C ARG A 8 80.60 29.39 -15.49
N SER A 9 80.65 29.17 -14.18
CA SER A 9 80.46 27.84 -13.58
C SER A 9 79.09 27.27 -13.96
N ALA A 10 79.04 26.03 -14.45
CA ALA A 10 77.80 25.36 -14.80
C ALA A 10 76.86 25.34 -13.58
N PRO A 11 75.58 25.73 -13.73
CA PRO A 11 74.63 25.71 -12.62
C PRO A 11 74.51 24.29 -12.05
N PRO A 12 74.30 24.13 -10.73
CA PRO A 12 74.33 22.82 -10.09
C PRO A 12 73.21 21.93 -10.67
N ARG A 13 73.59 21.03 -11.58
CA ARG A 13 72.67 20.16 -12.35
C ARG A 13 71.80 19.26 -11.47
N PHE A 14 72.21 19.01 -10.24
CA PHE A 14 71.48 18.17 -9.28
C PHE A 14 70.20 18.86 -8.76
N ASN A 15 70.26 20.16 -8.45
CA ASN A 15 69.12 20.90 -7.90
C ASN A 15 68.02 21.11 -8.95
N TYR A 16 68.38 21.37 -10.21
CA TYR A 16 67.40 21.53 -11.29
C TYR A 16 66.67 20.23 -11.66
N LYS A 17 67.32 19.07 -11.57
CA LYS A 17 66.66 17.78 -11.79
C LYS A 17 65.66 17.45 -10.68
N LEU A 18 66.04 17.68 -9.42
CA LEU A 18 65.15 17.50 -8.28
C LEU A 18 63.95 18.45 -8.33
N ILE A 19 64.17 19.73 -8.66
CA ILE A 19 63.09 20.71 -8.85
C ILE A 19 62.18 20.29 -10.00
N LYS A 20 62.73 19.86 -11.15
CA LYS A 20 61.92 19.41 -12.30
C LYS A 20 61.06 18.19 -11.97
N ILE A 21 61.63 17.20 -11.26
CA ILE A 21 60.89 16.01 -10.81
C ILE A 21 59.79 16.44 -9.84
N ALA A 22 60.13 17.24 -8.82
CA ALA A 22 59.16 17.72 -7.84
C ALA A 22 58.01 18.51 -8.50
N THR A 23 58.31 19.40 -9.44
CA THR A 23 57.29 20.17 -10.17
C THR A 23 56.39 19.28 -11.02
N VAL A 24 56.95 18.31 -11.75
CA VAL A 24 56.17 17.37 -12.57
C VAL A 24 55.31 16.46 -11.68
N THR A 25 55.85 15.96 -10.57
CA THR A 25 55.10 15.16 -9.60
C THR A 25 53.97 15.95 -8.97
N LEU A 26 54.21 17.21 -8.57
CA LEU A 26 53.19 18.05 -7.98
C LEU A 26 52.09 18.40 -8.99
N LEU A 27 52.45 18.69 -10.23
CA LEU A 27 51.49 18.93 -11.31
C LEU A 27 50.68 17.67 -11.63
N PHE A 28 51.32 16.49 -11.65
CA PHE A 28 50.63 15.22 -11.82
C PHE A 28 49.64 14.96 -10.68
N LEU A 29 50.06 15.12 -9.42
CA LEU A 29 49.19 14.94 -8.27
C LEU A 29 48.01 15.93 -8.31
N ALA A 30 48.27 17.19 -8.63
CA ALA A 30 47.23 18.21 -8.76
C ALA A 30 46.20 17.81 -9.82
N ILE A 31 46.63 17.40 -11.01
CA ILE A 31 45.73 16.93 -12.08
C ILE A 31 44.99 15.65 -11.66
N PHE A 32 45.68 14.70 -11.04
CA PHE A 32 45.11 13.44 -10.61
C PHE A 32 44.00 13.64 -9.56
N PHE A 33 44.26 14.43 -8.52
CA PHE A 33 43.25 14.73 -7.50
C PHE A 33 42.12 15.60 -8.05
N PHE A 34 42.42 16.56 -8.93
CA PHE A 34 41.39 17.37 -9.57
C PHE A 34 40.46 16.53 -10.45
N ALA A 35 41.03 15.68 -11.32
CA ALA A 35 40.27 14.77 -12.16
C ALA A 35 39.49 13.74 -11.31
N GLY A 36 40.10 13.22 -10.24
CA GLY A 36 39.46 12.31 -9.30
C GLY A 36 38.26 12.95 -8.60
N PHE A 37 38.40 14.19 -8.12
CA PHE A 37 37.33 14.94 -7.48
C PHE A 37 36.18 15.21 -8.45
N PHE A 38 36.46 15.75 -9.64
CA PHE A 38 35.43 16.01 -10.65
C PHE A 38 34.75 14.72 -11.13
N GLY A 39 35.50 13.63 -11.30
CA GLY A 39 34.93 12.32 -11.65
C GLY A 39 34.02 11.77 -10.55
N LEU A 40 34.40 11.95 -9.29
CA LEU A 40 33.60 11.54 -8.15
C LEU A 40 32.28 12.33 -8.09
N GLU A 41 32.35 13.65 -8.25
CA GLU A 41 31.17 14.53 -8.26
C GLU A 41 30.23 14.18 -9.42
N ALA A 42 30.77 14.07 -10.63
CA ALA A 42 29.99 13.74 -11.82
C ALA A 42 29.26 12.40 -11.67
N THR A 43 29.96 11.37 -11.20
CA THR A 43 29.37 10.02 -10.99
C THR A 43 28.46 9.93 -9.78
N SER A 44 28.35 11.00 -8.98
CA SER A 44 27.46 11.08 -7.81
C SER A 44 26.21 11.91 -8.08
N SER A 45 26.16 12.62 -9.22
CA SER A 45 24.99 13.41 -9.59
C SER A 45 23.77 12.55 -9.96
N SER A 46 22.57 13.03 -9.65
CA SER A 46 21.30 12.42 -10.07
C SER A 46 21.20 12.28 -11.60
N LYS A 47 21.81 13.22 -12.33
CA LYS A 47 21.85 13.19 -13.79
C LYS A 47 22.68 12.02 -14.31
N PHE A 48 23.80 11.69 -13.67
CA PHE A 48 24.57 10.50 -14.03
C PHE A 48 23.76 9.23 -13.79
N CYS A 49 23.05 9.12 -12.67
CA CYS A 49 22.15 7.98 -12.41
C CYS A 49 21.11 7.82 -13.53
N SER A 50 20.52 8.93 -14.00
CA SER A 50 19.52 8.93 -15.10
C SER A 50 20.06 8.52 -16.47
N SER A 51 21.39 8.44 -16.63
CA SER A 51 22.01 7.95 -17.87
C SER A 51 21.73 6.45 -18.10
N CYS A 52 21.46 5.71 -17.02
CA CYS A 52 20.93 4.36 -17.10
C CYS A 52 19.42 4.42 -17.34
N HIS A 53 18.95 3.84 -18.44
CA HIS A 53 17.52 3.90 -18.78
C HIS A 53 16.64 3.24 -17.69
N GLU A 54 17.18 2.25 -16.97
CA GLU A 54 16.52 1.52 -15.90
C GLU A 54 16.23 2.41 -14.68
N MET A 55 17.00 3.49 -14.53
CA MET A 55 16.87 4.48 -13.45
C MET A 55 15.93 5.63 -13.79
N LYS A 56 15.39 5.70 -15.01
CA LYS A 56 14.43 6.75 -15.39
C LYS A 56 13.23 6.85 -14.44
N PRO A 57 12.59 5.75 -14.00
CA PRO A 57 11.46 5.83 -13.07
C PRO A 57 11.82 6.55 -11.77
N GLU A 58 12.96 6.17 -11.18
CA GLU A 58 13.45 6.76 -9.93
C GLU A 58 13.86 8.23 -10.12
N TYR A 59 14.52 8.55 -11.24
CA TYR A 59 14.92 9.92 -11.55
C TYR A 59 13.72 10.85 -11.75
N TYR A 60 12.70 10.46 -12.52
CA TYR A 60 11.57 11.34 -12.78
C TYR A 60 10.64 11.49 -11.58
N THR A 61 10.54 10.48 -10.71
CA THR A 61 9.83 10.63 -9.44
C THR A 61 10.61 11.50 -8.45
N TRP A 62 11.92 11.31 -8.32
CA TRP A 62 12.80 12.19 -7.54
C TRP A 62 12.72 13.64 -8.01
N LYS A 63 12.78 13.87 -9.32
CA LYS A 63 12.67 15.21 -9.92
C LYS A 63 11.31 15.88 -9.67
N ALA A 64 10.26 15.08 -9.49
CA ALA A 64 8.92 15.56 -9.15
C ALA A 64 8.67 15.67 -7.63
N SER A 65 9.60 15.19 -6.81
CA SER A 65 9.50 15.19 -5.35
C SER A 65 9.97 16.50 -4.73
N THR A 66 9.78 16.64 -3.41
CA THR A 66 10.32 17.77 -2.64
C THR A 66 11.85 17.74 -2.46
N HIS A 67 12.51 16.66 -2.90
CA HIS A 67 13.95 16.45 -2.77
C HIS A 67 14.70 16.56 -4.10
N SER A 68 14.10 17.14 -5.15
CA SER A 68 14.67 17.27 -6.50
C SER A 68 15.97 18.07 -6.59
N GLU A 69 16.32 18.82 -5.56
CA GLU A 69 17.55 19.63 -5.50
C GLU A 69 18.69 18.93 -4.74
N VAL A 70 18.46 17.70 -4.27
CA VAL A 70 19.43 16.92 -3.51
C VAL A 70 19.82 15.68 -4.31
N ASP A 71 21.10 15.52 -4.61
CA ASP A 71 21.57 14.39 -5.42
C ASP A 71 21.26 13.03 -4.78
N CYS A 72 21.00 12.02 -5.62
CA CYS A 72 20.63 10.66 -5.18
C CYS A 72 21.57 10.12 -4.09
N VAL A 73 22.88 10.36 -4.22
CA VAL A 73 23.88 9.84 -3.28
C VAL A 73 23.73 10.37 -1.86
N ASN A 74 23.17 11.57 -1.67
CA ASN A 74 23.03 12.16 -0.34
C ASN A 74 21.99 11.41 0.51
N CYS A 75 21.09 10.66 -0.15
CA CYS A 75 20.18 9.73 0.51
C CYS A 75 20.67 8.28 0.40
N HIS A 76 21.09 7.84 -0.78
CA HIS A 76 21.39 6.43 -1.06
C HIS A 76 22.78 5.97 -0.57
N ILE A 77 23.63 6.87 -0.11
CA ILE A 77 24.95 6.57 0.45
C ILE A 77 25.04 7.24 1.81
N GLU A 78 25.28 6.42 2.85
CA GLU A 78 25.52 6.95 4.18
C GLU A 78 26.72 7.93 4.18
N PRO A 79 26.67 9.05 4.90
CA PRO A 79 27.78 10.00 4.95
C PRO A 79 29.11 9.34 5.32
N GLY A 80 30.20 9.83 4.73
CA GLY A 80 31.57 9.40 5.05
C GLY A 80 32.33 8.78 3.88
N VAL A 81 33.64 9.03 3.84
CA VAL A 81 34.51 8.62 2.73
C VAL A 81 34.55 7.11 2.53
N LYS A 82 34.51 6.34 3.62
CA LYS A 82 34.47 4.87 3.58
C LYS A 82 33.19 4.36 2.90
N ASN A 83 32.04 4.87 3.32
CA ASN A 83 30.73 4.49 2.79
C ASN A 83 30.62 4.87 1.31
N LEU A 84 31.14 6.04 0.92
CA LEU A 84 31.23 6.44 -0.47
C LEU A 84 32.10 5.48 -1.31
N ALA A 85 33.27 5.09 -0.81
CA ALA A 85 34.13 4.13 -1.50
C ALA A 85 33.47 2.75 -1.65
N GLU A 86 32.80 2.26 -0.60
CA GLU A 86 32.05 1.00 -0.64
C GLU A 86 30.87 1.06 -1.63
N ALA A 87 30.12 2.15 -1.64
CA ALA A 87 29.02 2.36 -2.57
C ALA A 87 29.50 2.39 -4.02
N LYS A 88 30.63 3.05 -4.31
CA LYS A 88 31.22 3.08 -5.66
C LYS A 88 31.72 1.69 -6.08
N ALA A 89 32.32 0.92 -5.16
CA ALA A 89 32.71 -0.47 -5.42
C ALA A 89 31.48 -1.38 -5.70
N ASN A 90 30.39 -1.19 -4.96
CA ASN A 90 29.13 -1.90 -5.22
C ASN A 90 28.49 -1.47 -6.55
N GLY A 91 28.63 -0.22 -6.97
CA GLY A 91 28.20 0.25 -8.29
C GLY A 91 28.81 -0.55 -9.44
N VAL A 92 30.03 -1.05 -9.31
CA VAL A 92 30.65 -1.96 -10.31
C VAL A 92 29.90 -3.29 -10.41
N LYS A 93 29.40 -3.82 -9.28
CA LYS A 93 28.57 -5.03 -9.28
C LYS A 93 27.22 -4.79 -9.97
N GLU A 94 26.61 -3.63 -9.75
CA GLU A 94 25.35 -3.26 -10.42
C GLU A 94 25.55 -3.06 -11.92
N LEU A 95 26.68 -2.49 -12.35
CA LEU A 95 27.06 -2.43 -13.77
C LEU A 95 27.22 -3.83 -14.38
N TYR A 96 27.83 -4.77 -13.66
CA TYR A 96 27.94 -6.15 -14.09
C TYR A 96 26.56 -6.82 -14.23
N LYS A 97 25.67 -6.64 -13.25
CA LYS A 97 24.29 -7.16 -13.32
C LYS A 97 23.51 -6.58 -14.48
N LYS A 98 23.67 -5.28 -14.75
CA LYS A 98 23.10 -4.61 -15.92
C LYS A 98 23.61 -5.23 -17.23
N GLN A 99 24.93 -5.37 -17.36
CA GLN A 99 25.55 -5.93 -18.57
C GLN A 99 25.14 -7.39 -18.84
N THR A 100 24.83 -8.14 -17.78
CA THR A 100 24.38 -9.54 -17.86
C THR A 100 22.84 -9.69 -17.83
N ASP A 101 22.10 -8.58 -17.75
CA ASP A 101 20.64 -8.53 -17.56
C ASP A 101 20.11 -9.35 -16.36
N THR A 102 20.94 -9.55 -15.33
CA THR A 102 20.62 -10.35 -14.13
C THR A 102 20.00 -9.53 -13.00
N TYR A 103 19.71 -8.24 -13.23
CA TYR A 103 19.02 -7.40 -12.25
C TYR A 103 17.51 -7.63 -12.25
N LEU A 104 16.89 -7.42 -11.09
CA LEU A 104 15.45 -7.57 -10.87
C LEU A 104 14.71 -6.27 -11.15
N ALA A 105 13.51 -6.38 -11.70
CA ALA A 105 12.55 -5.28 -11.87
C ALA A 105 11.22 -5.67 -11.20
N PRO A 106 10.55 -4.79 -10.42
CA PRO A 106 10.94 -3.42 -10.07
C PRO A 106 12.26 -3.37 -9.28
N ILE A 107 13.03 -2.29 -9.47
CA ILE A 107 14.28 -2.10 -8.73
C ILE A 107 13.92 -1.68 -7.31
N GLN A 108 14.54 -2.33 -6.33
CA GLN A 108 14.27 -2.12 -4.92
C GLN A 108 15.58 -1.88 -4.19
N MET A 109 15.53 -1.03 -3.17
CA MET A 109 16.65 -0.83 -2.27
C MET A 109 16.87 -2.11 -1.45
N PRO A 110 18.10 -2.63 -1.38
CA PRO A 110 18.39 -3.85 -0.61
C PRO A 110 18.38 -3.61 0.90
N LYS A 111 18.48 -2.36 1.33
CA LYS A 111 18.48 -1.91 2.72
C LYS A 111 17.77 -0.56 2.81
N ASP A 112 17.16 -0.32 3.96
CA ASP A 112 16.56 0.96 4.30
C ASP A 112 17.62 2.07 4.31
N ILE A 113 17.19 3.29 4.02
CA ILE A 113 18.01 4.49 4.13
C ILE A 113 18.17 4.83 5.62
N PRO A 114 19.40 4.95 6.13
CA PRO A 114 19.63 5.25 7.53
C PRO A 114 19.20 6.67 7.88
N ASN A 115 18.76 6.87 9.14
CA ASN A 115 18.39 8.16 9.71
C ASN A 115 19.47 9.23 9.50
N SER A 116 20.74 8.86 9.57
CA SER A 116 21.87 9.78 9.39
C SER A 116 21.86 10.50 8.03
N ALA A 117 21.32 9.87 6.98
CA ALA A 117 21.16 10.50 5.67
C ALA A 117 20.10 11.62 5.74
N CYS A 118 18.98 11.37 6.41
CA CYS A 118 17.90 12.34 6.60
C CYS A 118 18.32 13.48 7.56
N GLU A 119 18.93 13.14 8.68
CA GLU A 119 19.33 14.07 9.75
C GLU A 119 20.45 15.04 9.34
N SER A 120 21.19 14.71 8.27
CA SER A 120 22.16 15.63 7.66
C SER A 120 21.53 16.97 7.25
N CYS A 121 20.23 16.96 6.91
CA CYS A 121 19.44 18.15 6.57
C CYS A 121 18.23 18.34 7.52
N HIS A 122 17.67 17.28 8.07
CA HIS A 122 16.50 17.29 8.96
C HIS A 122 16.90 17.02 10.42
N ASN A 123 17.70 17.90 11.01
CA ASN A 123 18.12 17.76 12.41
C ASN A 123 16.91 17.86 13.36
N MET A 124 16.59 16.75 14.03
CA MET A 124 15.40 16.63 14.89
C MET A 124 15.55 17.29 16.27
N GLU A 125 16.76 17.65 16.69
CA GLU A 125 16.98 18.37 17.95
C GLU A 125 16.47 19.82 17.88
N ASN A 126 16.56 20.43 16.69
CA ASN A 126 16.32 21.87 16.49
C ASN A 126 15.18 22.17 15.51
N ARG A 127 14.52 21.13 14.98
CA ARG A 127 13.47 21.28 13.98
C ARG A 127 12.09 21.23 14.62
N GLU A 128 11.30 22.29 14.39
CA GLU A 128 9.86 22.22 14.62
C GLU A 128 9.23 21.32 13.56
N VAL A 129 8.52 20.29 14.02
CA VAL A 129 7.80 19.35 13.15
C VAL A 129 6.32 19.67 13.21
N THR A 130 5.74 20.06 12.09
CA THR A 130 4.28 20.15 11.94
C THR A 130 3.74 18.81 11.47
N THR A 131 3.06 18.09 12.36
CA THR A 131 2.27 16.92 11.96
C THR A 131 1.08 17.36 11.12
N SER A 132 0.65 16.51 10.19
CA SER A 132 -0.51 16.80 9.35
C SER A 132 -1.80 16.70 10.17
N GLY A 133 -2.61 17.76 10.15
CA GLY A 133 -3.94 17.75 10.74
C GLY A 133 -3.90 17.63 12.27
N ASP A 134 -4.53 16.59 12.80
CA ASP A 134 -4.72 16.38 14.23
C ASP A 134 -3.82 15.30 14.83
N LEU A 135 -2.87 14.78 14.04
CA LEU A 135 -1.98 13.68 14.43
C LEU A 135 -0.94 14.10 15.47
N ILE A 136 -0.68 13.20 16.42
CA ILE A 136 0.35 13.30 17.45
C ILE A 136 1.43 12.27 17.13
N ILE A 137 2.58 12.73 16.63
CA ILE A 137 3.72 11.87 16.27
C ILE A 137 4.98 12.38 16.98
N PRO A 138 5.30 11.86 18.17
CA PRO A 138 6.52 12.22 18.90
C PRO A 138 7.73 11.54 18.26
N HIS A 139 8.38 12.21 17.30
CA HIS A 139 9.49 11.65 16.52
C HIS A 139 10.69 11.27 17.41
N ASP A 140 10.95 12.03 18.47
CA ASP A 140 11.96 11.73 19.50
C ASP A 140 11.80 10.32 20.09
N LYS A 141 10.56 9.93 20.41
CA LYS A 141 10.26 8.60 20.96
C LYS A 141 10.44 7.49 19.93
N HIS A 142 10.19 7.78 18.66
CA HIS A 142 10.37 6.80 17.58
C HIS A 142 11.86 6.60 17.27
N LEU A 143 12.63 7.69 17.20
CA LEU A 143 14.08 7.65 17.00
C LEU A 143 14.79 6.93 18.15
N ALA A 144 14.36 7.14 19.40
CA ALA A 144 14.88 6.40 20.57
C ALA A 144 14.58 4.88 20.54
N LYS A 145 13.81 4.41 19.56
CA LYS A 145 13.51 2.99 19.30
C LYS A 145 14.09 2.51 17.97
N ASP A 146 15.09 3.22 17.45
CA ASP A 146 15.80 2.91 16.21
C ASP A 146 14.83 2.73 15.03
N ILE A 147 13.76 3.52 15.00
CA ILE A 147 12.83 3.56 13.87
C ILE A 147 13.42 4.48 12.81
N GLU A 148 13.62 3.94 11.61
CA GLU A 148 14.17 4.70 10.49
C GLU A 148 13.11 5.61 9.87
N CYS A 149 13.51 6.80 9.42
CA CYS A 149 12.62 7.80 8.83
C CYS A 149 11.80 7.21 7.67
N VAL A 150 12.45 6.38 6.84
CA VAL A 150 11.83 5.75 5.66
C VAL A 150 10.80 4.68 6.02
N GLN A 151 10.76 4.17 7.26
CA GLN A 151 9.72 3.23 7.66
C GLN A 151 8.33 3.89 7.65
N CYS A 152 8.27 5.21 7.82
CA CYS A 152 7.05 6.00 7.64
C CYS A 152 7.08 6.81 6.33
N HIS A 153 8.22 7.42 6.00
CA HIS A 153 8.38 8.35 4.87
C HIS A 153 8.92 7.70 3.59
N SER A 154 8.73 6.39 3.37
CA SER A 154 9.23 5.65 2.20
C SER A 154 8.77 6.20 0.85
N GLY A 155 7.64 6.93 0.82
CA GLY A 155 7.07 7.52 -0.39
C GLY A 155 7.65 8.88 -0.78
N VAL A 156 8.49 9.51 0.05
CA VAL A 156 8.82 10.94 -0.08
C VAL A 156 9.52 11.31 -1.40
N ALA A 157 10.43 10.45 -1.87
CA ALA A 157 11.23 10.71 -3.07
C ALA A 157 10.70 9.98 -4.32
N HIS A 158 10.03 8.84 -4.14
CA HIS A 158 9.71 7.92 -5.24
C HIS A 158 8.24 7.52 -5.33
N GLY A 159 7.37 7.95 -4.40
CA GLY A 159 5.92 7.70 -4.49
C GLY A 159 5.56 6.21 -4.60
N LYS A 160 6.36 5.35 -3.96
CA LYS A 160 6.18 3.90 -3.86
C LYS A 160 6.00 3.19 -5.21
N ILE A 161 6.63 3.68 -6.28
CA ILE A 161 6.47 3.13 -7.63
C ILE A 161 6.85 1.65 -7.76
N ALA A 162 7.80 1.18 -6.94
CA ALA A 162 8.16 -0.24 -6.86
C ALA A 162 7.02 -1.10 -6.28
N GLU A 163 6.39 -0.67 -5.18
CA GLU A 163 5.25 -1.36 -4.55
C GLU A 163 4.01 -1.37 -5.46
N ARG A 164 3.85 -0.28 -6.23
CA ARG A 164 2.77 -0.14 -7.22
C ARG A 164 2.94 -1.02 -8.45
N LYS A 165 4.12 -1.64 -8.62
CA LYS A 165 4.47 -2.50 -9.75
C LYS A 165 4.25 -1.79 -11.09
N VAL A 166 4.72 -0.53 -11.21
CA VAL A 166 4.60 0.29 -12.43
C VAL A 166 5.92 0.49 -13.18
N THR A 167 7.00 -0.14 -12.71
CA THR A 167 8.35 -0.01 -13.29
C THR A 167 8.77 -1.32 -13.97
N PHE A 168 8.17 -1.60 -15.14
CA PHE A 168 8.52 -2.77 -15.94
C PHE A 168 9.68 -2.50 -16.90
N LYS A 169 10.50 -3.52 -17.18
CA LYS A 169 11.65 -3.41 -18.10
C LYS A 169 11.24 -2.88 -19.49
N SER A 170 10.05 -3.23 -19.98
CA SER A 170 9.52 -2.77 -21.28
C SER A 170 9.15 -1.28 -21.31
N ASP A 171 8.97 -0.64 -20.15
CA ASP A 171 8.33 0.67 -20.06
C ASP A 171 9.27 1.79 -19.60
N TYR A 172 10.55 1.50 -19.32
CA TYR A 172 11.53 2.51 -18.91
C TYR A 172 11.62 3.71 -19.87
N GLY A 173 11.48 3.46 -21.18
CA GLY A 173 11.49 4.51 -22.19
C GLY A 173 10.31 5.48 -22.14
N LYS A 174 9.20 5.09 -21.49
CA LYS A 174 7.97 5.89 -21.37
C LYS A 174 8.02 6.90 -20.22
N TRP A 175 9.02 6.81 -19.34
CA TRP A 175 9.15 7.71 -18.21
C TRP A 175 9.68 9.07 -18.66
N ASP A 176 8.93 10.11 -18.28
CA ASP A 176 9.22 11.50 -18.52
C ASP A 176 8.75 12.37 -17.33
N ASP A 177 8.92 13.69 -17.45
CA ASP A 177 8.51 14.66 -16.43
C ASP A 177 7.01 14.61 -16.10
N SER A 178 6.16 14.33 -17.10
CA SER A 178 4.71 14.28 -16.92
C SER A 178 4.31 13.05 -16.11
N LEU A 179 4.84 11.88 -16.50
CA LEU A 179 4.59 10.64 -15.79
C LEU A 179 5.14 10.68 -14.37
N GLY A 180 6.36 11.20 -14.17
CA GLY A 180 6.94 11.38 -12.83
C GLY A 180 6.05 12.22 -11.91
N LYS A 181 5.58 13.37 -12.39
CA LYS A 181 4.64 14.24 -11.64
C LYS A 181 3.32 13.54 -11.36
N SER A 182 2.76 12.84 -12.34
CA SER A 182 1.51 12.07 -12.15
C SER A 182 1.67 10.94 -11.12
N MET A 183 2.86 10.35 -11.01
CA MET A 183 3.12 9.29 -10.03
C MET A 183 3.29 9.85 -8.62
N MET A 184 3.78 11.08 -8.47
CA MET A 184 4.00 11.76 -7.19
C MET A 184 2.82 12.61 -6.70
N SER A 185 1.82 12.88 -7.55
CA SER A 185 0.70 13.77 -7.21
C SER A 185 -0.31 13.17 -6.25
N ASP A 186 -0.40 11.84 -6.19
CA ASP A 186 -1.34 11.15 -5.31
C ASP A 186 -0.74 11.00 -3.90
N ILE A 187 -1.32 11.76 -2.97
CA ILE A 187 -0.88 11.82 -1.57
C ILE A 187 -0.90 10.45 -0.90
N LYS A 188 -1.70 9.49 -1.37
CA LYS A 188 -1.79 8.14 -0.79
C LYS A 188 -0.49 7.34 -0.93
N PHE A 189 0.41 7.76 -1.81
CA PHE A 189 1.71 7.12 -2.03
C PHE A 189 2.90 7.93 -1.53
N THR A 190 2.71 9.21 -1.20
CA THR A 190 3.78 10.09 -0.70
C THR A 190 3.66 10.40 0.79
N SER A 191 2.48 10.15 1.39
CA SER A 191 2.25 10.25 2.83
C SER A 191 2.21 8.89 3.52
N PRO A 192 2.58 8.81 4.81
CA PRO A 192 2.41 7.60 5.61
C PRO A 192 0.92 7.21 5.69
N LYS A 193 0.62 5.93 5.55
CA LYS A 193 -0.74 5.41 5.73
C LYS A 193 -0.95 5.07 7.21
N MET A 194 -2.18 5.22 7.69
CA MET A 194 -2.57 4.78 9.04
C MET A 194 -2.22 3.30 9.28
N GLU A 195 -2.34 2.47 8.24
CA GLU A 195 -1.95 1.05 8.24
C GLU A 195 -0.51 0.83 8.69
N THR A 196 0.43 1.65 8.18
CA THR A 196 1.84 1.58 8.58
C THR A 196 2.03 1.84 10.07
N CYS A 197 1.28 2.79 10.64
CA CYS A 197 1.32 3.08 12.08
C CYS A 197 0.74 1.91 12.88
N MET A 198 -0.44 1.43 12.49
CA MET A 198 -1.19 0.39 13.20
C MET A 198 -0.46 -0.94 13.20
N GLU A 199 0.03 -1.41 12.04
CA GLU A 199 0.78 -2.67 11.94
C GLU A 199 2.02 -2.67 12.85
N CYS A 200 2.77 -1.57 12.87
CA CYS A 200 3.95 -1.44 13.71
C CYS A 200 3.58 -1.38 15.21
N HIS A 201 2.54 -0.62 15.58
CA HIS A 201 2.09 -0.51 16.96
C HIS A 201 1.53 -1.84 17.49
N GLU A 202 0.74 -2.56 16.68
CA GLU A 202 0.25 -3.89 17.01
C GLU A 202 1.39 -4.88 17.20
N ALA A 203 2.33 -4.93 16.25
CA ALA A 203 3.48 -5.83 16.32
C ALA A 203 4.38 -5.55 17.53
N ARG A 204 4.49 -4.28 17.95
CA ARG A 204 5.29 -3.85 19.10
C ARG A 204 4.50 -3.74 20.40
N GLN A 205 3.22 -4.11 20.41
CA GLN A 205 2.32 -4.00 21.56
C GLN A 205 2.27 -2.59 22.18
N VAL A 206 2.34 -1.57 21.33
CA VAL A 206 2.16 -0.16 21.68
C VAL A 206 0.69 0.20 21.55
N THR A 207 0.24 1.27 22.22
CA THR A 207 -1.15 1.71 22.15
C THR A 207 -1.61 1.94 20.70
N THR A 208 -2.78 1.39 20.39
CA THR A 208 -3.54 1.62 19.15
C THR A 208 -4.81 2.42 19.41
N GLU A 209 -4.91 3.02 20.61
CA GLU A 209 -6.03 3.87 20.98
C GLU A 209 -6.03 5.13 20.12
N CYS A 210 -7.16 5.40 19.48
CA CYS A 210 -7.34 6.54 18.59
C CYS A 210 -6.89 7.87 19.21
N SER A 211 -7.21 8.10 20.48
CA SER A 211 -6.90 9.33 21.22
C SER A 211 -5.43 9.49 21.57
N ALA A 212 -4.63 8.42 21.51
CA ALA A 212 -3.18 8.51 21.67
C ALA A 212 -2.51 9.14 20.44
N CYS A 213 -3.13 8.96 19.26
CA CYS A 213 -2.61 9.44 17.99
C CYS A 213 -3.33 10.69 17.48
N HIS A 214 -4.57 10.96 17.87
CA HIS A 214 -5.39 12.06 17.34
C HIS A 214 -5.83 13.02 18.43
N THR A 215 -5.58 14.31 18.21
CA THR A 215 -6.02 15.41 19.09
C THR A 215 -7.52 15.67 18.97
N THR A 216 -8.14 15.32 17.84
CA THR A 216 -9.60 15.44 17.69
C THR A 216 -10.30 14.10 17.92
N SER A 217 -11.53 14.17 18.44
CA SER A 217 -12.41 13.01 18.47
C SER A 217 -12.76 12.60 17.03
N MET A 218 -12.11 11.53 16.53
CA MET A 218 -12.20 11.00 15.16
C MET A 218 -13.57 10.45 14.73
N TYR A 219 -14.61 10.60 15.53
CA TYR A 219 -15.96 10.21 15.09
C TYR A 219 -16.68 11.42 14.47
N PRO A 220 -17.23 11.29 13.24
CA PRO A 220 -17.94 12.36 12.57
C PRO A 220 -19.08 12.92 13.43
N LYS A 221 -19.51 14.16 13.16
CA LYS A 221 -20.65 14.78 13.87
C LYS A 221 -21.93 13.93 13.82
N SER A 222 -22.09 13.07 12.79
CA SER A 222 -23.19 12.10 12.72
C SER A 222 -23.23 11.16 13.93
N HIS A 223 -22.09 10.71 14.42
CA HIS A 223 -21.98 9.77 15.55
C HIS A 223 -22.31 10.41 16.90
N LYS A 224 -22.37 11.74 16.97
CA LYS A 224 -22.77 12.49 18.17
C LYS A 224 -24.27 12.58 18.35
N LYS A 225 -25.04 12.26 17.30
CA LYS A 225 -26.50 12.36 17.36
C LYS A 225 -27.08 11.15 18.10
N ALA A 226 -28.07 11.40 18.95
CA ALA A 226 -28.71 10.35 19.75
C ALA A 226 -29.41 9.29 18.87
N ASP A 227 -29.92 9.69 17.71
CA ASP A 227 -30.59 8.84 16.72
C ASP A 227 -29.61 8.05 15.83
N PHE A 228 -28.29 8.27 15.97
CA PHE A 228 -27.31 7.61 15.12
C PHE A 228 -27.37 6.10 15.24
N LYS A 229 -27.27 5.58 16.47
CA LYS A 229 -27.22 4.14 16.70
C LYS A 229 -28.49 3.41 16.26
N ASP A 230 -29.65 4.03 16.52
CA ASP A 230 -30.92 3.33 16.47
C ASP A 230 -31.71 3.59 15.17
N GLU A 231 -31.47 4.71 14.48
CA GLU A 231 -32.29 5.11 13.33
C GLU A 231 -31.46 5.38 12.07
N THR A 232 -30.34 6.11 12.18
CA THR A 232 -29.66 6.64 10.99
C THR A 232 -28.41 5.86 10.56
N HIS A 233 -27.71 5.18 11.47
CA HIS A 233 -26.47 4.43 11.20
C HIS A 233 -26.61 3.46 10.03
N GLY A 234 -27.65 2.61 10.01
CA GLY A 234 -27.83 1.60 8.97
C GLY A 234 -28.06 2.20 7.59
N SER A 235 -28.86 3.28 7.51
CA SER A 235 -29.13 3.98 6.24
C SER A 235 -27.92 4.77 5.73
N LEU A 236 -27.05 5.23 6.63
CA LEU A 236 -25.78 5.89 6.29
C LEU A 236 -24.72 4.88 5.83
N ALA A 237 -24.60 3.75 6.52
CA ALA A 237 -23.62 2.71 6.22
C ALA A 237 -23.80 2.11 4.81
N ILE A 238 -25.05 1.99 4.33
CA ILE A 238 -25.35 1.48 2.99
C ILE A 238 -24.91 2.48 1.89
N LYS A 239 -24.87 3.78 2.18
CA LYS A 239 -24.56 4.80 1.17
C LYS A 239 -23.08 4.90 0.83
N ASP A 240 -22.21 4.73 1.83
CA ASP A 240 -20.77 4.89 1.65
C ASP A 240 -19.99 4.03 2.64
N LEU A 241 -19.98 2.73 2.37
CA LEU A 241 -19.31 1.77 3.24
C LEU A 241 -17.78 1.86 3.17
N LYS A 242 -17.24 2.28 2.03
CA LYS A 242 -15.80 2.41 1.80
C LYS A 242 -15.21 3.44 2.75
N SER A 243 -15.79 4.64 2.83
CA SER A 243 -15.34 5.69 3.76
C SER A 243 -15.50 5.26 5.23
N CYS A 244 -16.55 4.49 5.56
CA CYS A 244 -16.69 3.94 6.91
C CYS A 244 -15.56 2.94 7.23
N ASN A 245 -15.18 2.10 6.28
CA ASN A 245 -14.15 1.08 6.44
C ASN A 245 -12.76 1.67 6.69
N GLU A 246 -12.47 2.88 6.21
CA GLU A 246 -11.18 3.56 6.44
C GLU A 246 -10.83 3.69 7.93
N CYS A 247 -11.84 3.81 8.80
CA CYS A 247 -11.65 3.84 10.25
C CYS A 247 -12.02 2.49 10.90
N HIS A 248 -13.15 1.88 10.49
CA HIS A 248 -13.68 0.70 11.16
C HIS A 248 -12.93 -0.59 10.88
N LYS A 249 -12.05 -0.65 9.86
CA LYS A 249 -11.24 -1.85 9.61
C LYS A 249 -10.31 -2.18 10.79
N TYR A 250 -9.74 -1.15 11.42
CA TYR A 250 -8.80 -1.30 12.53
C TYR A 250 -9.48 -1.62 13.88
N MET A 251 -10.80 -1.46 13.97
CA MET A 251 -11.56 -1.89 15.15
C MET A 251 -11.85 -3.40 15.13
N SER A 252 -11.69 -4.04 13.96
CA SER A 252 -11.90 -5.47 13.81
C SER A 252 -10.66 -6.26 14.25
N LYS A 253 -10.87 -7.28 15.07
CA LYS A 253 -9.87 -8.29 15.45
C LYS A 253 -9.43 -9.20 14.30
N LYS A 254 -10.09 -9.11 13.14
CA LYS A 254 -9.75 -9.84 11.92
C LYS A 254 -9.56 -8.86 10.78
N GLU A 255 -8.55 -9.11 9.96
CA GLU A 255 -8.30 -8.37 8.74
C GLU A 255 -9.53 -8.41 7.82
N ILE A 256 -9.85 -7.26 7.24
CA ILE A 256 -10.96 -7.09 6.31
C ILE A 256 -10.37 -6.57 5.01
N ASP A 257 -10.17 -7.47 4.06
CA ASP A 257 -9.54 -7.20 2.76
C ASP A 257 -10.54 -6.87 1.65
N ILE A 258 -11.84 -6.89 1.94
CA ILE A 258 -12.87 -6.78 0.90
C ILE A 258 -12.82 -5.46 0.12
N PHE A 259 -12.28 -4.40 0.72
CA PHE A 259 -12.12 -3.08 0.10
C PHE A 259 -10.71 -2.82 -0.47
N ASN A 260 -9.81 -3.80 -0.40
CA ASN A 260 -8.44 -3.61 -0.88
C ASN A 260 -8.44 -3.39 -2.40
N GLU A 261 -7.71 -2.37 -2.86
CA GLU A 261 -7.57 -2.08 -4.29
C GLU A 261 -6.98 -3.32 -4.99
N LYS A 262 -7.61 -3.78 -6.06
CA LYS A 262 -7.06 -4.85 -6.90
C LYS A 262 -5.68 -4.36 -7.43
N PRO A 263 -4.64 -5.20 -7.44
CA PRO A 263 -3.32 -4.82 -7.92
C PRO A 263 -3.39 -4.12 -9.27
N ALA A 264 -2.67 -3.00 -9.45
CA ALA A 264 -2.65 -2.23 -10.69
C ALA A 264 -2.35 -3.10 -11.92
N SER A 265 -1.53 -4.14 -11.77
CA SER A 265 -1.24 -5.15 -12.81
C SER A 265 -2.49 -5.83 -13.37
N MET A 266 -3.57 -5.96 -12.60
CA MET A 266 -4.83 -6.57 -13.03
C MET A 266 -5.62 -5.67 -14.00
N GLN A 267 -5.40 -4.35 -13.97
CA GLN A 267 -5.93 -3.41 -14.97
C GLN A 267 -5.21 -3.56 -16.31
N TYR A 268 -3.91 -3.90 -16.30
CA TYR A 268 -3.11 -4.09 -17.51
C TYR A 268 -3.37 -5.45 -18.20
N LEU A 269 -3.80 -6.47 -17.44
CA LEU A 269 -4.04 -7.82 -17.95
C LEU A 269 -5.49 -8.04 -18.46
N ASN A 270 -6.43 -7.18 -18.07
CA ASN A 270 -7.82 -7.28 -18.51
C ASN A 270 -8.11 -6.34 -19.69
N THR A 271 -8.68 -6.87 -20.77
CA THR A 271 -9.11 -6.13 -21.98
C THR A 271 -10.43 -5.35 -21.78
N GLY A 272 -10.73 -4.92 -20.55
CA GLY A 272 -11.99 -4.26 -20.21
C GLY A 272 -12.02 -3.76 -18.78
N THR A 273 -12.98 -2.87 -18.51
CA THR A 273 -13.25 -2.21 -17.23
C THR A 273 -13.17 -3.20 -16.07
N VAL A 274 -12.27 -2.96 -15.12
CA VAL A 274 -12.25 -3.68 -13.84
C VAL A 274 -13.54 -3.30 -13.12
N LYS A 275 -14.52 -4.20 -13.11
CA LYS A 275 -15.71 -4.04 -12.27
C LYS A 275 -15.25 -4.16 -10.82
N GLU A 276 -15.43 -3.08 -10.07
CA GLU A 276 -15.40 -3.14 -8.61
C GLU A 276 -16.49 -4.12 -8.16
N ASP A 277 -16.15 -5.03 -7.25
CA ASP A 277 -17.17 -5.89 -6.67
C ASP A 277 -18.10 -5.00 -5.84
N GLU A 278 -19.41 -4.99 -6.13
CA GLU A 278 -20.39 -4.32 -5.28
C GLU A 278 -20.42 -5.03 -3.92
N ILE A 279 -19.78 -4.43 -2.93
CA ILE A 279 -19.73 -4.97 -1.57
C ILE A 279 -21.02 -4.59 -0.85
N ASN A 280 -21.78 -5.60 -0.44
CA ASN A 280 -23.01 -5.40 0.32
C ASN A 280 -22.67 -5.03 1.78
N ALA A 281 -23.29 -3.95 2.30
CA ALA A 281 -23.13 -3.52 3.69
C ALA A 281 -23.39 -4.62 4.73
N LYS A 282 -24.29 -5.55 4.39
CA LYS A 282 -24.64 -6.70 5.22
C LYS A 282 -23.49 -7.70 5.31
N ASP A 283 -22.80 -7.95 4.20
CA ASP A 283 -21.68 -8.90 4.16
C ASP A 283 -20.45 -8.34 4.87
N TYR A 284 -20.24 -7.02 4.80
CA TYR A 284 -19.21 -6.34 5.57
C TYR A 284 -19.51 -6.41 7.08
N ALA A 285 -20.74 -6.09 7.51
CA ALA A 285 -21.12 -6.16 8.92
C ALA A 285 -20.98 -7.57 9.52
N LYS A 286 -21.15 -8.62 8.69
CA LYS A 286 -20.96 -10.03 9.06
C LYS A 286 -19.49 -10.44 9.20
N GLN A 287 -18.59 -9.80 8.45
CA GLN A 287 -17.15 -10.11 8.43
C GLN A 287 -16.36 -9.28 9.45
N ASN A 288 -16.73 -8.01 9.62
CA ASN A 288 -16.13 -7.12 10.60
C ASN A 288 -16.51 -7.54 12.02
N THR A 289 -15.53 -7.95 12.83
CA THR A 289 -15.79 -8.43 14.19
C THR A 289 -16.34 -7.35 15.12
N TYR A 290 -15.98 -6.08 14.92
CA TYR A 290 -16.55 -4.95 15.66
C TYR A 290 -18.04 -4.78 15.36
N CYS A 291 -18.41 -4.85 14.08
CA CYS A 291 -19.82 -4.79 13.67
C CYS A 291 -20.59 -6.00 14.19
N LYS A 292 -19.96 -7.18 14.14
CA LYS A 292 -20.55 -8.44 14.58
C LYS A 292 -20.98 -8.40 16.05
N ASP A 293 -20.22 -7.76 16.93
CA ASP A 293 -20.54 -7.70 18.36
C ASP A 293 -21.91 -7.03 18.62
N CYS A 294 -22.26 -6.01 17.84
CA CYS A 294 -23.59 -5.40 17.90
C CYS A 294 -24.63 -6.17 17.06
N HIS A 295 -24.29 -6.52 15.82
CA HIS A 295 -25.24 -7.09 14.84
C HIS A 295 -25.52 -8.59 15.01
N SER A 296 -24.82 -9.29 15.91
CA SER A 296 -25.13 -10.69 16.27
C SER A 296 -26.16 -10.80 17.40
N THR A 297 -26.57 -9.67 17.98
CA THR A 297 -27.55 -9.67 19.05
C THR A 297 -28.94 -9.93 18.47
N ARG A 298 -29.62 -10.97 18.97
CA ARG A 298 -30.98 -11.31 18.56
C ARG A 298 -31.91 -10.10 18.80
N PRO A 299 -32.61 -9.59 17.77
CA PRO A 299 -33.47 -8.43 17.92
C PRO A 299 -34.63 -8.68 18.90
N ALA A 300 -35.05 -7.63 19.62
CA ALA A 300 -36.18 -7.67 20.55
C ALA A 300 -37.52 -8.03 19.89
N SER A 301 -37.61 -7.98 18.56
CA SER A 301 -38.76 -8.44 17.77
C SER A 301 -38.98 -9.95 17.85
N HIS A 302 -37.94 -10.73 18.15
CA HIS A 302 -37.98 -12.19 18.19
C HIS A 302 -38.51 -12.75 19.52
N LYS A 303 -39.68 -12.27 19.97
CA LYS A 303 -40.38 -12.74 21.17
C LYS A 303 -41.00 -14.12 20.97
N LYS A 304 -41.46 -14.74 22.06
CA LYS A 304 -42.20 -16.02 22.03
C LYS A 304 -43.42 -15.88 21.12
N GLY A 305 -43.56 -16.74 20.11
CA GLY A 305 -44.62 -16.68 19.10
C GLY A 305 -44.26 -15.97 17.78
N PHE A 306 -43.04 -15.41 17.65
CA PHE A 306 -42.57 -14.74 16.44
C PHE A 306 -42.72 -15.59 15.16
N GLY A 307 -42.52 -16.91 15.24
CA GLY A 307 -42.67 -17.81 14.08
C GLY A 307 -44.03 -17.72 13.38
N VAL A 308 -45.10 -17.30 14.07
CA VAL A 308 -46.44 -17.14 13.49
C VAL A 308 -46.62 -15.78 12.81
N SER A 309 -46.02 -14.72 13.36
CA SER A 309 -46.18 -13.34 12.86
C SER A 309 -45.03 -12.85 11.98
N HIS A 310 -43.93 -13.61 11.89
CA HIS A 310 -42.72 -13.18 11.17
C HIS A 310 -42.96 -12.96 9.69
N GLY A 311 -43.87 -13.70 9.04
CA GLY A 311 -44.18 -13.51 7.61
C GLY A 311 -44.78 -12.14 7.30
N VAL A 312 -45.66 -11.63 8.17
CA VAL A 312 -46.24 -10.28 8.04
C VAL A 312 -45.18 -9.20 8.25
N LEU A 313 -44.23 -9.44 9.16
CA LEU A 313 -43.11 -8.53 9.41
C LEU A 313 -42.09 -8.55 8.27
N ALA A 314 -41.76 -9.73 7.74
CA ALA A 314 -40.85 -9.91 6.62
C ALA A 314 -41.39 -9.23 5.35
N ASN A 315 -42.68 -9.37 5.05
CA ASN A 315 -43.31 -8.72 3.90
C ASN A 315 -43.31 -7.18 3.98
N LYS A 316 -43.22 -6.59 5.17
CA LYS A 316 -43.11 -5.13 5.33
C LYS A 316 -41.72 -4.61 5.00
N ASN A 317 -40.67 -5.35 5.36
CA ASN A 317 -39.29 -4.93 5.09
C ASN A 317 -38.32 -6.12 5.12
N THR A 318 -38.25 -6.86 4.02
CA THR A 318 -37.34 -8.02 3.86
C THR A 318 -35.88 -7.65 4.07
N GLU A 319 -35.49 -6.42 3.69
CA GLU A 319 -34.10 -5.95 3.76
C GLU A 319 -33.55 -5.96 5.18
N THR A 320 -34.36 -5.59 6.18
CA THR A 320 -33.98 -5.62 7.60
C THR A 320 -33.71 -7.03 8.12
N CYS A 321 -34.43 -8.03 7.58
CA CYS A 321 -34.24 -9.42 7.96
C CYS A 321 -32.93 -9.96 7.37
N LEU A 322 -32.64 -9.60 6.11
CA LEU A 322 -31.44 -10.03 5.38
C LEU A 322 -30.14 -9.42 5.93
N THR A 323 -30.22 -8.41 6.80
CA THR A 323 -29.06 -7.91 7.55
C THR A 323 -28.45 -9.01 8.43
N CYS A 324 -29.30 -9.87 9.02
CA CYS A 324 -28.87 -10.96 9.92
C CYS A 324 -29.03 -12.35 9.30
N HIS A 325 -29.95 -12.51 8.33
CA HIS A 325 -30.29 -13.78 7.68
C HIS A 325 -29.83 -13.82 6.22
N ASP A 326 -29.76 -15.01 5.64
CA ASP A 326 -29.48 -15.18 4.21
C ASP A 326 -30.65 -15.81 3.47
N TYR A 327 -30.84 -15.42 2.21
CA TYR A 327 -31.87 -15.97 1.34
C TYR A 327 -31.45 -17.33 0.76
N GLN A 328 -30.20 -17.46 0.33
CA GLN A 328 -29.62 -18.70 -0.22
C GLN A 328 -28.19 -18.89 0.29
N ASN A 329 -27.76 -20.14 0.42
CA ASN A 329 -26.38 -20.47 0.78
C ASN A 329 -25.45 -20.36 -0.46
N THR A 330 -25.41 -19.20 -1.11
CA THR A 330 -24.66 -18.96 -2.36
C THR A 330 -23.22 -18.46 -2.13
N GLY A 331 -22.71 -18.56 -0.91
CA GLY A 331 -21.27 -18.79 -0.72
C GLY A 331 -20.36 -17.56 -0.66
N ARG A 332 -20.62 -16.62 0.25
CA ARG A 332 -19.58 -15.67 0.71
C ARG A 332 -19.41 -15.56 2.23
N THR A 333 -20.32 -16.10 3.04
CA THR A 333 -20.21 -16.04 4.51
C THR A 333 -20.41 -17.41 5.16
N LYS A 334 -19.35 -17.93 5.81
CA LYS A 334 -19.37 -19.24 6.50
C LYS A 334 -20.13 -19.25 7.84
N ASN A 335 -20.68 -18.10 8.28
CA ASN A 335 -21.07 -17.87 9.68
C ASN A 335 -22.55 -17.48 9.89
N ILE A 336 -23.48 -17.90 9.03
CA ILE A 336 -24.92 -17.66 9.23
C ILE A 336 -25.59 -18.94 9.73
N ILE A 337 -26.36 -18.83 10.82
CA ILE A 337 -26.98 -19.97 11.52
C ILE A 337 -28.34 -20.36 10.89
N VAL A 338 -29.01 -19.44 10.17
CA VAL A 338 -30.36 -19.68 9.62
C VAL A 338 -30.52 -19.04 8.24
N THR A 339 -30.82 -19.87 7.24
CA THR A 339 -31.14 -19.46 5.87
C THR A 339 -32.63 -19.60 5.60
N CYS A 340 -33.24 -18.70 4.82
CA CYS A 340 -34.69 -18.73 4.56
C CYS A 340 -35.14 -20.09 4.02
N ASN A 341 -34.33 -20.71 3.16
CA ASN A 341 -34.60 -22.01 2.54
C ASN A 341 -34.60 -23.21 3.51
N THR A 342 -34.04 -23.10 4.73
CA THR A 342 -34.09 -24.20 5.71
C THR A 342 -35.47 -24.33 6.36
N CYS A 343 -36.26 -23.26 6.36
CA CYS A 343 -37.60 -23.25 6.94
C CYS A 343 -38.71 -23.01 5.90
N HIS A 344 -38.40 -22.32 4.79
CA HIS A 344 -39.28 -22.08 3.65
C HIS A 344 -38.72 -22.80 2.40
N PRO A 345 -38.76 -24.14 2.36
CA PRO A 345 -38.38 -24.86 1.14
C PRO A 345 -39.32 -24.42 0.00
N SER A 346 -38.75 -24.13 -1.17
CA SER A 346 -39.43 -23.56 -2.34
C SER A 346 -40.85 -24.12 -2.54
N ASN A 347 -41.85 -23.24 -2.53
CA ASN A 347 -43.25 -23.60 -2.70
C ASN A 347 -43.62 -23.64 -4.19
N HIS A 348 -44.28 -24.72 -4.63
CA HIS A 348 -44.87 -24.89 -5.97
C HIS A 348 -46.19 -24.11 -6.16
N SER A 349 -46.33 -22.93 -5.55
CA SER A 349 -47.61 -22.20 -5.48
C SER A 349 -48.01 -21.53 -6.80
N ASN A 350 -47.07 -21.24 -7.70
CA ASN A 350 -47.36 -20.66 -9.01
C ASN A 350 -47.54 -21.78 -10.06
N ARG A 351 -48.58 -21.73 -10.92
CA ARG A 351 -48.83 -22.74 -11.97
C ARG A 351 -47.65 -22.91 -12.94
N ASP A 352 -46.83 -21.87 -13.09
CA ASP A 352 -45.66 -21.84 -13.98
C ASP A 352 -44.33 -22.14 -13.28
N TRP A 353 -44.34 -22.65 -12.05
CA TRP A 353 -43.11 -22.98 -11.30
C TRP A 353 -42.16 -23.91 -12.06
N ARG A 354 -42.70 -24.75 -12.95
CA ARG A 354 -41.93 -25.69 -13.79
C ARG A 354 -41.12 -24.99 -14.88
N ILE A 355 -41.58 -23.83 -15.35
CA ILE A 355 -40.93 -23.03 -16.39
C ILE A 355 -39.74 -22.27 -15.80
N THR A 356 -39.84 -21.89 -14.53
CA THR A 356 -38.82 -21.14 -13.80
C THR A 356 -37.91 -22.03 -12.93
N HIS A 357 -38.07 -23.37 -13.04
CA HIS A 357 -37.27 -24.32 -12.29
C HIS A 357 -35.86 -24.46 -12.90
N PRO A 358 -34.78 -24.48 -12.10
CA PRO A 358 -33.39 -24.54 -12.60
C PRO A 358 -33.07 -25.79 -13.43
N VAL A 359 -33.85 -26.86 -13.25
CA VAL A 359 -33.82 -28.06 -14.10
C VAL A 359 -35.19 -28.27 -14.72
N ASN A 360 -35.26 -28.64 -16.00
CA ASN A 360 -36.53 -28.81 -16.69
C ASN A 360 -37.36 -29.93 -16.04
N VAL A 361 -38.55 -29.60 -15.52
CA VAL A 361 -39.49 -30.56 -14.92
C VAL A 361 -40.72 -30.67 -15.79
N GLU A 362 -40.83 -31.78 -16.51
CA GLU A 362 -41.97 -32.07 -17.38
C GLU A 362 -43.29 -32.14 -16.62
N ARG A 363 -44.37 -31.74 -17.29
CA ARG A 363 -45.72 -31.75 -16.73
C ARG A 363 -46.17 -33.19 -16.49
N GLY A 364 -46.48 -33.52 -15.24
CA GLY A 364 -46.90 -34.87 -14.84
C GLY A 364 -45.77 -35.80 -14.38
N ARG A 365 -44.50 -35.34 -14.38
CA ARG A 365 -43.38 -36.11 -13.83
C ARG A 365 -43.57 -36.34 -12.33
N LYS A 366 -43.58 -37.61 -11.89
CA LYS A 366 -43.59 -38.00 -10.48
C LYS A 366 -42.25 -37.67 -9.82
N VAL A 367 -42.26 -37.50 -8.50
CA VAL A 367 -41.04 -37.25 -7.72
C VAL A 367 -40.11 -38.44 -7.85
N THR A 368 -38.82 -38.19 -8.11
CA THR A 368 -37.79 -39.23 -8.26
C THR A 368 -36.70 -39.05 -7.21
N GLU A 369 -35.83 -40.04 -7.01
CA GLU A 369 -34.67 -39.91 -6.09
C GLU A 369 -33.76 -38.73 -6.47
N TYR A 370 -33.67 -38.38 -7.75
CA TYR A 370 -32.95 -37.19 -8.20
C TYR A 370 -33.52 -35.89 -7.60
N CYS A 371 -34.83 -35.81 -7.38
CA CYS A 371 -35.46 -34.64 -6.78
C CYS A 371 -35.03 -34.45 -5.31
N TYR A 372 -34.69 -35.53 -4.60
CA TYR A 372 -34.27 -35.46 -3.20
C TYR A 372 -32.82 -35.01 -3.01
N THR A 373 -32.06 -34.87 -4.10
CA THR A 373 -30.71 -34.27 -4.05
C THR A 373 -30.76 -32.76 -3.80
N CYS A 374 -31.87 -32.11 -4.19
CA CYS A 374 -32.10 -30.68 -4.01
C CYS A 374 -33.27 -30.37 -3.03
N HIS A 375 -34.15 -31.34 -2.75
CA HIS A 375 -35.35 -31.16 -1.91
C HIS A 375 -35.43 -32.16 -0.76
N VAL A 376 -35.98 -31.74 0.38
CA VAL A 376 -36.08 -32.60 1.58
C VAL A 376 -37.15 -33.68 1.40
N LYS A 377 -36.72 -34.96 1.35
CA LYS A 377 -37.58 -36.14 1.15
C LYS A 377 -38.82 -36.18 2.05
N LYS A 378 -38.66 -35.87 3.34
CA LYS A 378 -39.74 -35.86 4.34
C LYS A 378 -40.84 -34.83 4.03
N ASN A 379 -40.50 -33.69 3.43
CA ASN A 379 -41.44 -32.60 3.15
C ASN A 379 -42.12 -32.76 1.77
N CYS A 380 -41.47 -33.41 0.81
CA CYS A 380 -42.05 -33.64 -0.52
C CYS A 380 -43.01 -34.85 -0.52
N THR A 381 -42.70 -35.90 0.25
CA THR A 381 -43.52 -37.13 0.34
C THR A 381 -44.89 -36.91 0.99
N SER A 382 -45.10 -35.82 1.73
CA SER A 382 -46.42 -35.49 2.30
C SER A 382 -47.44 -35.07 1.24
N CYS A 383 -46.98 -34.45 0.14
CA CYS A 383 -47.83 -33.92 -0.93
C CYS A 383 -47.83 -34.81 -2.19
N HIS A 384 -46.81 -35.65 -2.36
CA HIS A 384 -46.66 -36.59 -3.48
C HIS A 384 -46.62 -38.03 -2.98
N LYS A 385 -47.67 -38.46 -2.28
CA LYS A 385 -47.89 -39.88 -1.98
C LYS A 385 -48.21 -40.62 -3.28
N GLU A 386 -47.65 -41.81 -3.44
CA GLU A 386 -47.80 -42.64 -4.65
C GLU A 386 -49.23 -43.02 -4.98
#